data_AF-A0A6M2BNP9-F1
#
_entry.id   AF-A0A6M2BNP9-F1
#
_cell.length_a   1.000
_cell.length_b   1.000
_cell.length_c   1.000
_cell.angle_alpha   90.00
_cell.angle_beta   90.00
_cell.angle_gamma   90.00
#
_symmetry.space_group_name_H-M   'P 1'
#
loop_
_entity.id
_entity.type
_entity.pdbx_description
1 polymer ?
#
loop_
_entity_poly.entity_id
_entity_poly.type
_entity_poly.pdbx_seq_one_letter_code
_entity_poly.pdbx_strand_id
1 'polypeptide(L)'
;MRMCALLFALCAGLIAAAGRADVAPDADPAGPTVHGGIGLQAADAARGAPVGNVATGAIPAPAPNIVGARIVMLDPGWRDRLLGLIARPIVAYLLLLAGIYGLLLEALHPGATLPGVVGASCLLLWLFAVQVLPIDYRGLALMVLGLMLLFAEATVPSFGVLGVGGLVAFVTGSITLMGAGAGHGFDLALGLGLAIAVAMIMALTLYFVWRVRRAASGKGSAEFIGSTVQVQSVDGSCHEGWARFHGERWRIAATRALAPGDTVRIVDRDGLTLVVEPFASSGTT
;
A
#
# COMPACT_ATOMS: atom_id res chain seq x y z
N MET A 1 23.57 -33.83 14.35
CA MET A 1 23.42 -33.63 15.81
C MET A 1 24.46 -32.69 16.42
N ARG A 2 25.77 -32.85 16.15
CA ARG A 2 26.81 -31.96 16.71
C ARG A 2 26.68 -30.47 16.35
N MET A 3 26.17 -30.17 15.15
CA MET A 3 26.03 -28.78 14.66
C MET A 3 24.84 -28.04 15.30
N CYS A 4 23.73 -28.73 15.64
CA CYS A 4 22.62 -28.15 16.40
C CYS A 4 23.01 -27.87 17.85
N ALA A 5 23.78 -28.77 18.48
CA ALA A 5 24.33 -28.54 19.81
C ALA A 5 25.28 -27.34 19.82
N LEU A 6 26.09 -27.17 18.77
CA LEU A 6 26.99 -26.02 18.60
C LEU A 6 26.22 -24.71 18.42
N LEU A 7 25.19 -24.66 17.58
CA LEU A 7 24.39 -23.44 17.38
C LEU A 7 23.56 -23.07 18.62
N PHE A 8 22.94 -24.05 19.29
CA PHE A 8 22.21 -23.82 20.54
C PHE A 8 23.17 -23.40 21.67
N ALA A 9 24.36 -24.00 21.75
CA ALA A 9 25.41 -23.60 22.69
C ALA A 9 26.02 -22.22 22.35
N LEU A 10 26.09 -21.84 21.06
CA LEU A 10 26.54 -20.51 20.66
C LEU A 10 25.51 -19.44 21.05
N CYS A 11 24.23 -19.72 20.84
CA CYS A 11 23.12 -18.81 21.19
C CYS A 11 22.99 -18.70 22.72
N ALA A 12 22.96 -19.83 23.44
CA ALA A 12 22.96 -19.84 24.90
C ALA A 12 24.24 -19.24 25.49
N GLY A 13 25.39 -19.44 24.84
CA GLY A 13 26.68 -18.87 25.22
C GLY A 13 26.74 -17.36 25.03
N LEU A 14 26.16 -16.81 23.95
CA LEU A 14 26.03 -15.36 23.76
C LEU A 14 25.14 -14.73 24.84
N ILE A 15 24.03 -15.39 25.17
CA ILE A 15 23.08 -14.94 26.21
C ILE A 15 23.74 -15.00 27.60
N ALA A 16 24.49 -16.06 27.90
CA ALA A 16 25.17 -16.23 29.18
C ALA A 16 26.42 -15.34 29.33
N ALA A 17 27.16 -15.08 28.24
CA ALA A 17 28.31 -14.17 28.23
C ALA A 17 27.86 -12.71 28.40
N ALA A 18 26.72 -12.33 27.83
CA ALA A 18 26.12 -11.00 28.01
C ALA A 18 25.63 -10.78 29.47
N GLY A 19 25.18 -11.83 30.17
CA GLY A 19 24.74 -11.74 31.57
C GLY A 19 25.86 -11.75 32.62
N ARG A 20 27.11 -12.12 32.26
CA ARG A 20 28.22 -12.25 33.21
C ARG A 20 29.06 -10.98 33.37
N ALA A 21 28.86 -9.98 32.51
CA ALA A 21 29.57 -8.69 32.59
C ALA A 21 29.00 -7.73 33.65
N ASP A 22 27.84 -8.03 34.24
CA ASP A 22 27.09 -7.12 35.13
C ASP A 22 27.17 -7.46 36.64
N VAL A 23 27.97 -8.46 37.06
CA VAL A 23 28.20 -8.75 38.49
C VAL A 23 29.62 -8.32 38.87
N ALA A 24 29.84 -7.01 38.97
CA ALA A 24 30.90 -6.46 39.81
C ALA A 24 30.24 -5.99 41.12
N PRO A 25 30.78 -6.36 42.30
CA PRO A 25 30.17 -5.97 43.57
C PRO A 25 30.32 -4.46 43.77
N ASP A 26 29.24 -3.84 44.26
CA ASP A 26 29.20 -2.45 44.71
C ASP A 26 30.37 -2.16 45.66
N ALA A 27 31.38 -1.47 45.16
CA ALA A 27 32.44 -0.88 45.96
C ALA A 27 32.19 0.63 46.01
N ASP A 28 31.54 1.08 47.08
CA ASP A 28 31.68 2.44 47.58
C ASP A 28 33.16 2.65 47.96
N PRO A 29 33.80 3.71 47.45
CA PRO A 29 34.34 4.65 48.42
C PRO A 29 34.25 6.11 47.97
N ALA A 30 33.74 6.94 48.87
CA ALA A 30 34.15 8.34 49.04
C ALA A 30 33.89 9.29 47.86
N GLY A 31 32.92 10.18 48.06
CA GLY A 31 32.66 11.30 47.16
C GLY A 31 33.86 12.23 46.98
N PRO A 32 33.99 12.89 45.80
CA PRO A 32 34.96 13.95 45.64
C PRO A 32 34.44 15.21 46.33
N THR A 33 35.15 15.64 47.37
CA THR A 33 35.10 16.99 47.92
C THR A 33 35.51 17.99 46.85
N VAL A 34 34.54 18.71 46.28
CA VAL A 34 34.81 19.86 45.40
C VAL A 34 35.14 21.05 46.29
N HIS A 35 36.44 21.22 46.56
CA HIS A 35 36.98 22.46 47.12
C HIS A 35 37.13 23.52 46.03
N GLY A 36 36.46 24.65 46.22
CA GLY A 36 37.00 26.00 45.95
C GLY A 36 37.14 26.44 44.49
N GLY A 37 36.32 27.42 44.09
CA GLY A 37 36.54 28.18 42.85
C GLY A 37 35.40 29.14 42.53
N ILE A 38 35.27 30.21 43.32
CA ILE A 38 34.36 31.33 43.09
C ILE A 38 34.83 32.11 41.85
N GLY A 39 33.96 32.28 40.86
CA GLY A 39 34.20 33.08 39.66
C GLY A 39 32.89 33.58 39.07
N LEU A 40 32.36 34.65 39.66
CA LEU A 40 31.22 35.43 39.18
C LEU A 40 31.46 35.95 37.76
N GLN A 41 30.56 35.66 36.83
CA GLN A 41 30.26 36.56 35.71
C GLN A 41 28.83 36.34 35.21
N ALA A 42 27.89 36.73 36.07
CA ALA A 42 26.51 37.04 35.73
C ALA A 42 26.41 38.56 35.55
N ALA A 43 26.56 39.05 34.32
CA ALA A 43 26.11 40.36 33.83
C ALA A 43 26.59 40.51 32.38
N ASP A 44 25.69 40.38 31.39
CA ASP A 44 25.70 41.18 30.15
C ASP A 44 24.84 40.66 28.97
N ALA A 45 24.09 39.56 29.11
CA ALA A 45 23.31 39.02 27.98
C ALA A 45 21.81 39.39 27.98
N ALA A 46 21.43 40.58 28.46
CA ALA A 46 20.04 41.05 28.41
C ALA A 46 19.94 42.49 27.88
N ARG A 47 19.99 42.65 26.55
CA ARG A 47 19.49 43.85 25.86
C ARG A 47 19.04 43.49 24.43
N GLY A 48 17.72 43.46 24.22
CA GLY A 48 17.10 43.73 22.92
C GLY A 48 16.37 42.57 22.23
N ALA A 49 15.07 42.42 22.48
CA ALA A 49 14.12 41.98 21.45
C ALA A 49 12.69 42.49 21.79
N PRO A 50 11.95 43.05 20.81
CA PRO A 50 10.69 43.74 21.04
C PRO A 50 9.49 42.81 21.26
N VAL A 51 8.55 43.29 22.07
CA VAL A 51 7.30 42.64 22.47
C VAL A 51 6.35 42.56 21.28
N GLY A 52 6.10 41.35 20.77
CA GLY A 52 5.08 41.03 19.77
C GLY A 52 4.00 40.13 20.37
N ASN A 53 2.74 40.55 20.25
CA ASN A 53 1.52 40.00 20.86
C ASN A 53 1.40 38.47 20.82
N VAL A 54 1.17 37.85 21.99
CA VAL A 54 0.69 36.47 22.12
C VAL A 54 -0.77 36.49 22.53
N ALA A 55 -1.61 35.95 21.65
CA ALA A 55 -3.04 35.78 21.86
C ALA A 55 -3.34 34.92 23.09
N THR A 56 -4.34 35.35 23.86
CA THR A 56 -4.92 34.65 25.00
C THR A 56 -5.48 33.29 24.57
N GLY A 57 -4.74 32.22 24.86
CA GLY A 57 -5.19 30.84 24.72
C GLY A 57 -4.40 29.95 25.69
N ALA A 58 -5.07 29.52 26.76
CA ALA A 58 -4.67 28.50 27.75
C ALA A 58 -3.15 28.31 28.00
N ILE A 59 -2.66 28.87 29.11
CA ILE A 59 -1.31 28.63 29.62
C ILE A 59 -1.14 27.11 29.89
N PRO A 60 -0.27 26.38 29.17
CA PRO A 60 0.13 25.05 29.60
C PRO A 60 0.86 25.20 30.93
N ALA A 61 0.64 24.27 31.87
CA ALA A 61 1.27 24.26 33.19
C ALA A 61 2.76 24.66 33.09
N PRO A 62 3.29 25.51 34.00
CA PRO A 62 4.65 26.02 33.88
C PRO A 62 5.61 24.84 33.74
N ALA A 63 6.34 24.82 32.61
CA ALA A 63 7.41 23.86 32.41
C ALA A 63 8.28 23.86 33.67
N PRO A 64 8.63 22.69 34.23
CA PRO A 64 9.46 22.63 35.43
C PRO A 64 10.71 23.47 35.17
N ASN A 65 11.06 24.33 36.12
CA ASN A 65 12.25 25.16 36.04
C ASN A 65 13.48 24.25 35.96
N ILE A 66 13.95 23.98 34.74
CA ILE A 66 15.07 23.09 34.45
C ILE A 66 16.44 23.73 34.70
N VAL A 67 16.49 24.90 35.33
CA VAL A 67 17.75 25.53 35.75
C VAL A 67 18.36 24.69 36.88
N GLY A 68 19.37 23.88 36.52
CA GLY A 68 20.07 22.99 37.45
C GLY A 68 19.63 21.52 37.41
N ALA A 69 18.79 21.11 36.46
CA ALA A 69 18.43 19.70 36.30
C ALA A 69 19.66 18.85 35.93
N ARG A 70 20.01 17.89 36.80
CA ARG A 70 21.10 16.94 36.54
C ARG A 70 20.64 15.97 35.45
N ILE A 71 21.19 16.13 34.24
CA ILE A 71 21.02 15.16 33.16
C ILE A 71 21.74 13.88 33.58
N VAL A 72 20.96 12.84 33.91
CA VAL A 72 21.49 11.49 34.13
C VAL A 72 21.34 10.74 32.82
N MET A 73 22.46 10.48 32.16
CA MET A 73 22.51 9.57 31.01
C MET A 73 22.28 8.17 31.55
N LEU A 74 21.11 7.59 31.30
CA LEU A 74 20.90 6.16 31.51
C LEU A 74 21.65 5.43 30.40
N ASP A 75 22.63 4.62 30.77
CA ASP A 75 23.25 3.71 29.83
C ASP A 75 22.20 2.69 29.35
N PRO A 76 22.07 2.46 28.03
CA PRO A 76 21.10 1.51 27.51
C PRO A 76 21.44 0.11 28.01
N GLY A 77 20.47 -0.52 28.67
CA GLY A 77 20.60 -1.87 29.21
C GLY A 77 20.71 -2.91 28.10
N TRP A 78 21.06 -4.15 28.44
CA TRP A 78 21.18 -5.23 27.45
C TRP A 78 19.89 -5.47 26.66
N ARG A 79 18.73 -5.24 27.30
CA ARG A 79 17.40 -5.31 26.65
C ARG A 79 17.26 -4.24 25.57
N ASP A 80 17.63 -3.00 25.87
CA ASP A 80 17.55 -1.87 24.94
C ASP A 80 18.53 -2.04 23.78
N ARG A 81 19.71 -2.61 24.04
CA ARG A 81 20.70 -2.96 23.00
C ARG A 81 20.19 -4.08 22.08
N LEU A 82 19.54 -5.11 22.62
CA LEU A 82 18.95 -6.20 21.84
C LEU A 82 17.78 -5.70 20.98
N LEU A 83 16.87 -4.93 21.58
CA LEU A 83 15.74 -4.30 20.88
C LEU A 83 16.25 -3.35 19.79
N GLY A 84 17.27 -2.55 20.09
CA GLY A 84 17.91 -1.65 19.13
C GLY A 84 18.67 -2.36 18.01
N LEU A 85 19.11 -3.60 18.20
CA LEU A 85 19.73 -4.43 17.14
C LEU A 85 18.66 -5.00 16.21
N ILE A 86 17.58 -5.56 16.76
CA ILE A 86 16.47 -6.16 16.01
C ILE A 86 15.71 -5.08 15.21
N ALA A 87 15.58 -3.88 15.76
CA ALA A 87 14.94 -2.74 15.10
C ALA A 87 15.76 -2.13 13.96
N ARG A 88 17.01 -2.58 13.70
CA ARG A 88 17.79 -2.07 12.56
C ARG A 88 17.21 -2.59 11.25
N PRO A 89 16.99 -1.74 10.23
CA PRO A 89 16.38 -2.14 8.95
C PRO A 89 17.10 -3.29 8.26
N ILE A 90 18.44 -3.28 8.30
CA ILE A 90 19.26 -4.35 7.72
C ILE A 90 19.05 -5.69 8.46
N VAL A 91 18.93 -5.66 9.79
CA VAL A 91 18.75 -6.86 10.62
C VAL A 91 17.34 -7.41 10.45
N ALA A 92 16.33 -6.54 10.42
CA ALA A 92 14.97 -6.92 10.10
C ALA A 92 14.89 -7.59 8.71
N TYR A 93 15.51 -7.01 7.69
CA TYR A 93 15.55 -7.62 6.36
C TYR A 93 16.23 -9.00 6.36
N LEU A 94 17.34 -9.17 7.09
CA LEU A 94 18.01 -10.47 7.23
C LEU A 94 17.14 -11.50 7.97
N LEU A 95 16.39 -11.09 9.00
CA LEU A 95 15.44 -11.95 9.72
C LEU A 95 14.30 -12.41 8.81
N LEU A 96 13.73 -11.50 8.01
CA LEU A 96 12.71 -11.84 7.01
C LEU A 96 13.24 -12.86 6.01
N LEU A 97 14.41 -12.60 5.44
CA LEU A 97 15.02 -13.44 4.42
C LEU A 97 15.34 -14.83 4.99
N ALA A 98 15.99 -14.89 6.15
CA ALA A 98 16.26 -16.14 6.85
C ALA A 98 14.98 -16.91 7.20
N GLY A 99 13.92 -16.18 7.59
CA GLY A 99 12.62 -16.74 7.89
C GLY A 99 11.93 -17.41 6.71
N ILE A 100 11.86 -16.69 5.58
CA ILE A 100 11.30 -17.20 4.32
C ILE A 100 12.12 -18.40 3.81
N TYR A 101 13.45 -18.31 3.81
CA TYR A 101 14.31 -19.42 3.38
C TYR A 101 14.19 -20.65 4.30
N GLY A 102 14.01 -20.47 5.61
CA GLY A 102 13.79 -21.57 6.54
C GLY A 102 12.52 -22.36 6.24
N LEU A 103 11.39 -21.66 6.03
CA LEU A 103 10.13 -22.30 5.62
C LEU A 103 10.22 -22.91 4.22
N LEU A 104 10.90 -22.24 3.29
CA LEU A 104 11.08 -22.75 1.93
C LEU A 104 11.89 -24.05 1.91
N LEU A 105 12.95 -24.14 2.73
CA LEU A 105 13.76 -25.36 2.84
C LEU A 105 12.98 -26.53 3.43
N GLU A 106 12.10 -26.30 4.41
CA GLU A 106 11.17 -27.32 4.92
C GLU A 106 10.17 -27.76 3.84
N ALA A 107 9.63 -26.82 3.07
CA ALA A 107 8.70 -27.12 1.97
C ALA A 107 9.36 -27.91 0.83
N LEU A 108 10.65 -27.66 0.56
CA LEU A 108 11.42 -28.36 -0.47
C LEU A 108 11.89 -29.75 -0.04
N HIS A 109 12.05 -30.00 1.26
CA HIS A 109 12.57 -31.26 1.80
C HIS A 109 11.63 -31.80 2.89
N PRO A 110 10.58 -32.54 2.51
CA PRO A 110 9.62 -33.10 3.46
C PRO A 110 10.34 -34.03 4.45
N GLY A 111 10.21 -33.74 5.74
CA GLY A 111 10.88 -34.46 6.84
C GLY A 111 11.98 -33.67 7.57
N ALA A 112 12.39 -32.51 7.05
CA ALA A 112 13.31 -31.60 7.74
C ALA A 112 12.55 -30.52 8.52
N THR A 113 12.16 -30.81 9.77
CA THR A 113 11.41 -29.87 10.64
C THR A 113 12.26 -28.74 11.23
N LEU A 114 13.58 -28.93 11.31
CA LEU A 114 14.53 -27.95 11.85
C LEU A 114 14.54 -26.59 11.12
N PRO A 115 14.68 -26.51 9.78
CA PRO A 115 14.66 -25.23 9.07
C PRO A 115 13.31 -24.51 9.20
N GLY A 116 12.22 -25.27 9.33
CA GLY A 116 10.87 -24.78 9.60
C GLY A 116 10.74 -23.99 10.89
N VAL A 117 11.14 -24.62 12.01
CA VAL A 117 11.06 -24.00 13.35
C VAL A 117 11.94 -22.76 13.44
N VAL A 118 13.16 -22.82 12.87
CA VAL A 118 14.06 -21.66 12.82
C VAL A 118 13.50 -20.56 11.93
N GLY A 119 12.93 -20.91 10.77
CA GLY A 119 12.30 -19.97 9.84
C GLY A 119 11.09 -19.26 10.45
N ALA A 120 10.20 -20.03 11.09
CA ALA A 120 9.02 -19.50 11.78
C ALA A 120 9.41 -18.57 12.95
N SER A 121 10.44 -18.93 13.72
CA SER A 121 10.94 -18.10 14.82
C SER A 121 11.52 -16.77 14.31
N CYS A 122 12.30 -16.79 13.21
CA CYS A 122 12.83 -15.59 12.56
C CYS A 122 11.70 -14.70 12.01
N LEU A 123 10.65 -15.28 11.43
CA LEU A 123 9.48 -14.53 10.97
C LEU A 123 8.71 -13.89 12.11
N LEU A 124 8.56 -14.57 13.26
CA LEU A 124 7.95 -13.99 14.46
C LEU A 124 8.75 -12.78 14.96
N LEU A 125 10.08 -12.89 15.02
CA LEU A 125 10.96 -11.80 15.44
C LEU A 125 10.95 -10.64 14.43
N TRP A 126 10.91 -10.93 13.14
CA TRP A 126 10.75 -9.92 12.10
C TRP A 126 9.41 -9.20 12.22
N LEU A 127 8.32 -9.93 12.43
CA LEU A 127 7.00 -9.35 12.62
C LEU A 127 7.02 -8.43 13.84
N PHE A 128 7.64 -8.85 14.94
CA PHE A 128 7.84 -7.99 16.11
C PHE A 128 8.67 -6.74 15.80
N ALA A 129 9.76 -6.85 15.03
CA ALA A 129 10.58 -5.71 14.61
C ALA A 129 9.78 -4.69 13.77
N VAL A 130 8.87 -5.18 12.90
CA VAL A 130 7.99 -4.34 12.08
C VAL A 130 6.89 -3.67 12.92
N GLN A 131 6.43 -4.29 14.00
CA GLN A 131 5.46 -3.68 14.91
C GLN A 131 6.06 -2.54 15.77
N VAL A 132 7.38 -2.54 15.97
CA VAL A 132 8.09 -1.44 16.66
C VAL A 132 8.25 -0.21 15.75
N LEU A 133 8.06 -0.38 14.43
CA LEU A 133 7.82 0.75 13.54
C LEU A 133 6.50 1.39 14.00
N PRO A 134 6.45 2.70 14.33
CA PRO A 134 5.28 3.35 14.92
C PRO A 134 4.14 3.44 13.90
N ILE A 135 3.49 2.31 13.65
CA ILE A 135 2.38 2.17 12.72
C ILE A 135 1.12 2.44 13.53
N ASP A 136 0.53 3.62 13.34
CA ASP A 136 -0.76 3.94 13.93
C ASP A 136 -1.85 3.08 13.29
N TYR A 137 -2.38 2.10 14.03
CA TYR A 137 -3.45 1.20 13.56
C TYR A 137 -4.70 1.96 13.06
N ARG A 138 -4.91 3.20 13.52
CA ARG A 138 -5.96 4.11 13.02
C ARG A 138 -5.72 4.51 11.57
N GLY A 139 -4.47 4.84 11.22
CA GLY A 139 -4.06 5.12 9.86
C GLY A 139 -4.17 3.89 8.96
N LEU A 140 -3.83 2.72 9.50
CA LEU A 140 -3.93 1.45 8.77
C LEU A 140 -5.39 1.12 8.45
N ALA A 141 -6.29 1.25 9.42
CA ALA A 141 -7.71 1.04 9.23
C ALA A 141 -8.30 1.97 8.14
N LEU A 142 -7.90 3.24 8.14
CA LEU A 142 -8.31 4.22 7.12
C LEU A 142 -7.76 3.89 5.73
N MET A 143 -6.52 3.41 5.63
CA MET A 143 -5.94 2.95 4.37
C MET A 143 -6.70 1.75 3.80
N VAL A 144 -6.98 0.74 4.64
CA VAL A 144 -7.73 -0.46 4.22
C VAL A 144 -9.14 -0.08 3.79
N LEU A 145 -9.82 0.78 4.56
CA LEU A 145 -11.14 1.28 4.20
C LEU A 145 -11.13 2.04 2.87
N GLY A 146 -10.14 2.92 2.67
CA GLY A 146 -9.97 3.66 1.41
C GLY A 146 -9.75 2.74 0.21
N LEU A 147 -8.97 1.68 0.39
CA LEU A 147 -8.74 0.67 -0.65
C LEU A 147 -10.01 -0.13 -0.96
N MET A 148 -10.80 -0.50 0.05
CA MET A 148 -12.09 -1.15 -0.15
C MET A 148 -13.09 -0.27 -0.89
N LEU A 149 -13.15 1.03 -0.58
CA LEU A 149 -13.99 2.00 -1.27
C LEU A 149 -13.59 2.17 -2.75
N LEU A 150 -12.29 2.24 -3.03
CA LEU A 150 -11.76 2.27 -4.41
C LEU A 150 -12.12 1.00 -5.18
N PHE A 151 -12.04 -0.17 -4.53
CA PHE A 151 -12.46 -1.44 -5.11
C PHE A 151 -13.97 -1.49 -5.36
N ALA A 152 -14.76 -0.98 -4.43
CA ALA A 152 -16.22 -0.92 -4.55
C ALA A 152 -16.67 -0.03 -5.72
N GLU A 153 -16.00 1.10 -5.97
CA GLU A 153 -16.27 1.93 -7.15
C GLU A 153 -15.99 1.18 -8.47
N ALA A 154 -15.02 0.27 -8.50
CA ALA A 154 -14.69 -0.52 -9.70
C ALA A 154 -15.74 -1.59 -10.03
N THR A 155 -16.45 -2.11 -9.01
CA THR A 155 -17.52 -3.10 -9.18
C THR A 155 -18.89 -2.44 -9.35
N VAL A 156 -19.15 -1.35 -8.63
CA VAL A 156 -20.40 -0.58 -8.67
C VAL A 156 -20.07 0.89 -8.99
N PRO A 157 -20.06 1.28 -10.28
CA PRO A 157 -19.71 2.65 -10.66
C PRO A 157 -20.74 3.64 -10.08
N SER A 158 -20.31 4.43 -9.11
CA SER A 158 -21.13 5.33 -8.28
C SER A 158 -20.94 6.79 -8.68
N PHE A 159 -20.70 7.05 -9.97
CA PHE A 159 -20.35 8.39 -10.48
C PHE A 159 -19.09 9.00 -9.83
N GLY A 160 -18.19 8.17 -9.28
CA GLY A 160 -16.92 8.60 -8.70
C GLY A 160 -16.97 8.99 -7.22
N VAL A 161 -18.13 8.93 -6.56
CA VAL A 161 -18.27 9.33 -5.14
C VAL A 161 -17.51 8.37 -4.21
N LEU A 162 -17.63 7.05 -4.41
CA LEU A 162 -16.85 6.08 -3.63
C LEU A 162 -15.36 6.16 -3.98
N GLY A 163 -15.04 6.44 -5.25
CA GLY A 163 -13.66 6.65 -5.70
C GLY A 163 -12.97 7.83 -5.00
N VAL A 164 -13.61 9.00 -4.97
CA VAL A 164 -13.06 10.20 -4.30
C VAL A 164 -13.00 9.99 -2.78
N GLY A 165 -14.05 9.42 -2.17
CA GLY A 165 -14.06 9.10 -0.75
C GLY A 165 -12.96 8.11 -0.36
N GLY A 166 -12.75 7.07 -1.19
CA GLY A 166 -11.70 6.07 -0.99
C GLY A 166 -10.30 6.65 -1.11
N LEU A 167 -10.08 7.55 -2.07
CA LEU A 167 -8.80 8.26 -2.22
C LEU A 167 -8.50 9.16 -1.02
N VAL A 168 -9.48 9.95 -0.56
CA VAL A 168 -9.32 10.83 0.61
C VAL A 168 -9.06 10.00 1.88
N ALA A 169 -9.80 8.90 2.09
CA ALA A 169 -9.59 7.99 3.21
C ALA A 169 -8.20 7.33 3.17
N PHE A 170 -7.74 6.90 1.99
CA PHE A 170 -6.43 6.30 1.80
C PHE A 170 -5.29 7.29 2.09
N VAL A 171 -5.37 8.52 1.57
CA VAL A 171 -4.36 9.56 1.80
C VAL A 171 -4.32 9.97 3.27
N THR A 172 -5.49 10.22 3.87
CA THR A 172 -5.60 10.57 5.30
C THR A 172 -5.09 9.44 6.18
N GLY A 173 -5.41 8.18 5.83
CA GLY A 173 -4.89 6.99 6.48
C GLY A 173 -3.37 6.89 6.38
N SER A 174 -2.79 7.14 5.20
CA SER A 174 -1.34 7.14 4.99
C SER A 174 -0.61 8.18 5.84
N ILE A 175 -1.16 9.40 5.94
CA ILE A 175 -0.58 10.48 6.75
C ILE A 175 -0.64 10.10 8.23
N THR A 176 -1.79 9.56 8.67
CA THR A 176 -1.99 9.12 10.05
C THR A 176 -1.08 7.93 10.39
N LEU A 177 -0.85 7.02 9.45
CA LEU A 177 0.00 5.82 9.60
C LEU A 177 1.46 6.18 9.91
N MET A 178 1.96 7.28 9.35
CA MET A 178 3.36 7.71 9.47
C MET A 178 3.66 8.46 10.77
N GLY A 179 2.68 8.61 11.67
CA GLY A 179 2.90 9.15 13.01
C GLY A 179 3.59 10.52 12.98
N ALA A 180 2.96 11.53 12.38
CA ALA A 180 3.47 12.91 12.29
C ALA A 180 3.76 13.60 13.65
N GLY A 181 3.67 12.89 14.78
CA GLY A 181 3.89 13.40 16.12
C GLY A 181 5.11 12.87 16.88
N ALA A 182 5.85 11.88 16.37
CA ALA A 182 6.92 11.25 17.16
C ALA A 182 8.28 11.37 16.48
N GLY A 183 8.95 12.52 16.65
CA GLY A 183 10.41 12.80 16.75
C GLY A 183 11.48 11.94 16.04
N HIS A 184 11.14 11.04 15.13
CA HIS A 184 12.05 10.23 14.35
C HIS A 184 12.29 10.98 13.05
N GLY A 185 13.56 11.19 12.68
CA GLY A 185 13.99 11.93 11.48
C GLY A 185 13.64 11.27 10.15
N PHE A 186 12.45 10.68 10.03
CA PHE A 186 11.87 10.26 8.77
C PHE A 186 11.30 11.50 8.08
N ASP A 187 11.83 11.83 6.91
CA ASP A 187 11.39 13.00 6.15
C ASP A 187 9.93 12.81 5.75
N LEU A 188 9.03 13.52 6.44
CA LEU A 188 7.59 13.51 6.21
C LEU A 188 7.27 13.82 4.73
N ALA A 189 8.10 14.63 4.06
CA ALA A 189 7.95 14.93 2.65
C ALA A 189 8.19 13.70 1.77
N LEU A 190 9.13 12.82 2.14
CA LEU A 190 9.43 11.59 1.41
C LEU A 190 8.33 10.54 1.60
N GLY A 191 7.82 10.40 2.82
CA GLY A 191 6.68 9.53 3.13
C GLY A 191 5.40 9.97 2.42
N LEU A 192 5.08 11.26 2.50
CA LEU A 192 3.94 11.85 1.80
C LEU A 192 4.09 11.75 0.28
N GLY A 193 5.30 12.00 -0.24
CA GLY A 193 5.60 11.89 -1.67
C GLY A 193 5.39 10.47 -2.20
N LEU A 194 5.84 9.46 -1.45
CA LEU A 194 5.64 8.05 -1.83
C LEU A 194 4.16 7.65 -1.76
N ALA A 195 3.44 8.08 -0.72
CA ALA A 195 2.01 7.80 -0.59
C ALA A 195 1.19 8.41 -1.73
N ILE A 196 1.47 9.67 -2.09
CA ILE A 196 0.84 10.35 -3.22
C ILE A 196 1.19 9.66 -4.53
N ALA A 197 2.45 9.26 -4.73
CA ALA A 197 2.88 8.56 -5.94
C ALA A 197 2.11 7.23 -6.13
N VAL A 198 2.00 6.41 -5.07
CA VAL A 198 1.25 5.14 -5.11
C VAL A 198 -0.24 5.39 -5.36
N ALA A 199 -0.83 6.38 -4.69
CA ALA A 199 -2.23 6.74 -4.89
C ALA A 199 -2.50 7.23 -6.32
N MET A 200 -1.60 8.05 -6.88
CA MET A 200 -1.67 8.56 -8.26
C MET A 200 -1.56 7.43 -9.28
N ILE A 201 -0.60 6.51 -9.11
CA ILE A 201 -0.45 5.36 -9.99
C ILE A 201 -1.72 4.51 -9.96
N MET A 202 -2.24 4.20 -8.77
CA MET A 202 -3.47 3.43 -8.60
C MET A 202 -4.67 4.10 -9.28
N ALA A 203 -4.85 5.41 -9.04
CA ALA A 203 -5.92 6.19 -9.67
C ALA A 203 -5.79 6.24 -11.20
N LEU A 204 -4.57 6.38 -11.73
CA LEU A 204 -4.30 6.40 -13.16
C LEU A 204 -4.61 5.03 -13.80
N THR A 205 -4.22 3.94 -13.15
CA THR A 205 -4.55 2.58 -13.60
C THR A 205 -6.07 2.37 -13.64
N LEU A 206 -6.78 2.74 -12.57
CA LEU A 206 -8.24 2.67 -12.51
C LEU A 206 -8.90 3.51 -13.62
N TYR A 207 -8.39 4.73 -13.84
CA TYR A 207 -8.87 5.62 -14.91
C TYR A 207 -8.64 5.02 -16.30
N PHE A 208 -7.47 4.47 -16.57
CA PHE A 208 -7.17 3.81 -17.85
C PHE A 208 -8.05 2.59 -18.08
N VAL A 209 -8.21 1.74 -17.07
CA VAL A 209 -9.09 0.56 -17.13
C VAL A 209 -10.52 1.01 -17.44
N TRP A 210 -11.03 2.04 -16.76
CA TRP A 210 -12.35 2.58 -17.04
C TRP A 210 -12.47 3.17 -18.45
N ARG A 211 -11.46 3.92 -18.91
CA ARG A 211 -11.41 4.50 -20.26
C ARG A 211 -11.41 3.41 -21.33
N VAL A 212 -10.64 2.35 -21.15
CA VAL A 212 -10.59 1.21 -22.07
C VAL A 212 -11.94 0.49 -22.08
N ARG A 213 -12.55 0.24 -20.92
CA ARG A 213 -13.88 -0.38 -20.85
C ARG A 213 -14.95 0.46 -21.56
N ARG A 214 -14.97 1.78 -21.36
CA ARG A 214 -15.87 2.68 -22.11
C ARG A 214 -15.58 2.74 -23.60
N ALA A 215 -14.30 2.75 -23.99
CA ALA A 215 -13.92 2.78 -25.40
C ALA A 215 -14.23 1.45 -26.12
N ALA A 216 -14.13 0.31 -25.43
CA ALA A 216 -14.47 -1.00 -25.96
C ALA A 216 -15.98 -1.15 -26.21
N SER A 217 -16.82 -0.57 -25.34
CA SER A 217 -18.27 -0.55 -25.52
C SER A 217 -18.75 0.23 -26.76
N GLY A 218 -17.90 1.07 -27.38
CA GLY A 218 -18.26 1.84 -28.59
C GLY A 218 -17.58 1.42 -29.89
N LYS A 219 -16.60 0.49 -29.86
CA LYS A 219 -15.76 0.17 -31.03
C LYS A 219 -16.05 -1.16 -31.72
N GLY A 220 -16.94 -1.99 -31.17
CA GLY A 220 -17.35 -3.25 -31.79
C GLY A 220 -18.42 -3.12 -32.89
N SER A 221 -18.83 -1.89 -33.24
CA SER A 221 -19.86 -1.60 -34.25
C SER A 221 -19.29 -1.04 -35.56
N ALA A 222 -18.10 -0.44 -35.54
CA ALA A 222 -17.53 0.22 -36.72
C ALA A 222 -17.07 -0.74 -37.84
N GLU A 223 -16.79 -2.01 -37.51
CA GLU A 223 -16.41 -3.03 -38.50
C GLU A 223 -17.62 -3.65 -39.22
N PHE A 224 -18.81 -3.57 -38.61
CA PHE A 224 -20.05 -4.06 -39.19
C PHE A 224 -20.68 -3.06 -40.16
N ILE A 225 -20.63 -1.77 -39.83
CA ILE A 225 -21.35 -0.72 -40.56
C ILE A 225 -20.72 -0.51 -41.95
N GLY A 226 -21.54 -0.67 -43.00
CA GLY A 226 -21.14 -0.55 -44.41
C GLY A 226 -20.86 -1.89 -45.10
N SER A 227 -20.72 -2.99 -44.35
CA SER A 227 -20.53 -4.32 -44.92
C SER A 227 -21.85 -4.90 -45.45
N THR A 228 -21.76 -5.64 -46.54
CA THR A 228 -22.90 -6.31 -47.18
C THR A 228 -22.96 -7.78 -46.80
N VAL A 229 -24.15 -8.26 -46.43
CA VAL A 229 -24.40 -9.64 -46.02
C VAL A 229 -25.57 -10.22 -46.79
N GLN A 230 -25.57 -11.54 -46.99
CA GLN A 230 -26.70 -12.25 -47.58
C GLN A 230 -27.62 -12.83 -46.52
N VAL A 231 -28.92 -12.63 -46.72
CA VAL A 231 -29.99 -13.17 -45.89
C VAL A 231 -30.06 -14.69 -46.09
N GLN A 232 -29.90 -15.49 -45.03
CA GLN A 232 -30.02 -16.94 -45.09
C GLN A 232 -31.44 -17.42 -44.85
N SER A 233 -32.11 -16.84 -43.86
CA SER A 233 -33.47 -17.22 -43.50
C SER A 233 -34.20 -16.00 -42.95
N VAL A 234 -35.51 -15.97 -43.12
CA VAL A 234 -36.38 -14.89 -42.69
C VAL A 234 -37.43 -15.48 -41.77
N ASP A 235 -37.71 -14.81 -40.67
CA ASP A 235 -38.77 -15.20 -39.72
C ASP A 235 -40.15 -14.86 -40.31
N GLY A 236 -41.22 -15.42 -39.73
CA GLY A 236 -42.59 -15.29 -40.26
C GLY A 236 -43.13 -13.86 -40.34
N SER A 237 -42.47 -12.88 -39.71
CA SER A 237 -42.81 -11.45 -39.80
C SER A 237 -42.23 -10.77 -41.05
N CYS A 238 -41.38 -11.45 -41.83
CA CYS A 238 -40.63 -10.92 -42.98
C CYS A 238 -39.68 -9.75 -42.67
N HIS A 239 -39.67 -9.20 -41.44
CA HIS A 239 -38.85 -8.04 -41.05
C HIS A 239 -37.61 -8.43 -40.23
N GLU A 240 -37.57 -9.66 -39.74
CA GLU A 240 -36.44 -10.21 -39.00
C GLU A 240 -35.94 -11.48 -39.70
N GLY A 241 -34.66 -11.77 -39.53
CA GLY A 241 -34.07 -12.95 -40.11
C GLY A 241 -32.67 -13.21 -39.61
N TRP A 242 -31.96 -14.08 -40.32
CA TRP A 242 -30.60 -14.47 -40.01
C TRP A 242 -29.70 -14.29 -41.23
N ALA A 243 -28.54 -13.69 -41.03
CA ALA A 243 -27.49 -13.57 -42.03
C ALA A 243 -26.18 -14.14 -41.50
N ARG A 244 -25.27 -14.51 -42.40
CA ARG A 244 -23.93 -14.96 -42.03
C ARG A 244 -22.93 -13.86 -42.30
N PHE A 245 -22.21 -13.42 -41.27
CA PHE A 245 -21.16 -12.39 -41.35
C PHE A 245 -19.89 -12.93 -40.70
N HIS A 246 -18.76 -12.88 -41.40
CA HIS A 246 -17.47 -13.47 -40.99
C HIS A 246 -17.54 -14.93 -40.50
N GLY A 247 -18.48 -15.73 -41.02
CA GLY A 247 -18.64 -17.14 -40.66
C GLY A 247 -19.57 -17.40 -39.47
N GLU A 248 -20.04 -16.36 -38.78
CA GLU A 248 -20.99 -16.43 -37.66
C GLU A 248 -22.42 -16.09 -38.11
N ARG A 249 -23.42 -16.65 -37.41
CA ARG A 249 -24.83 -16.39 -37.69
C ARG A 249 -25.33 -15.25 -36.81
N TRP A 250 -25.76 -14.16 -37.44
CA TRP A 250 -26.23 -12.94 -36.79
C TRP A 250 -27.71 -12.70 -37.09
N ARG A 251 -28.44 -12.19 -36.10
CA ARG A 251 -29.83 -11.77 -36.27
C ARG A 251 -29.84 -10.42 -37.00
N ILE A 252 -30.69 -10.30 -38.01
CA ILE A 252 -30.87 -9.08 -38.79
C ILE A 252 -32.31 -8.58 -38.64
N ALA A 253 -32.47 -7.25 -38.62
CA ALA A 253 -33.75 -6.59 -38.64
C ALA A 253 -33.76 -5.53 -39.74
N ALA A 254 -34.82 -5.50 -40.55
CA ALA A 254 -34.97 -4.58 -41.65
C ALA A 254 -36.33 -3.86 -41.60
N THR A 255 -36.34 -2.60 -41.99
CA THR A 255 -37.56 -1.80 -42.09
C THR A 255 -38.47 -2.28 -43.25
N ARG A 256 -37.92 -3.04 -44.20
CA ARG A 256 -38.66 -3.65 -45.32
C ARG A 256 -38.66 -5.16 -45.21
N ALA A 257 -39.62 -5.80 -45.88
CA ALA A 257 -39.69 -7.25 -45.97
C ALA A 257 -38.42 -7.81 -46.63
N LEU A 258 -37.79 -8.80 -45.99
CA LEU A 258 -36.61 -9.52 -46.44
C LEU A 258 -37.04 -10.81 -47.15
N ALA A 259 -36.28 -11.22 -48.16
CA ALA A 259 -36.35 -12.55 -48.74
C ALA A 259 -35.02 -13.32 -48.54
N PRO A 260 -35.06 -14.65 -48.40
CA PRO A 260 -33.84 -15.46 -48.43
C PRO A 260 -33.07 -15.23 -49.73
N GLY A 261 -31.77 -14.96 -49.62
CA GLY A 261 -30.88 -14.64 -50.75
C GLY A 261 -30.70 -13.15 -51.02
N ASP A 262 -31.47 -12.26 -50.38
CA ASP A 262 -31.30 -10.82 -50.54
C ASP A 262 -29.92 -10.36 -50.03
N THR A 263 -29.35 -9.40 -50.74
CA THR A 263 -28.10 -8.73 -50.35
C THR A 263 -28.45 -7.42 -49.64
N VAL A 264 -28.08 -7.32 -48.36
CA VAL A 264 -28.42 -6.19 -47.50
C VAL A 264 -27.17 -5.59 -46.88
N ARG A 265 -27.15 -4.26 -46.72
CA ARG A 265 -26.05 -3.53 -46.12
C ARG A 265 -26.37 -3.24 -44.66
N ILE A 266 -25.40 -3.50 -43.78
CA ILE A 266 -25.52 -3.20 -42.36
C ILE A 266 -25.37 -1.69 -42.17
N VAL A 267 -26.39 -1.05 -41.60
CA VAL A 267 -26.43 0.40 -41.34
C VAL A 267 -26.21 0.71 -39.87
N ASP A 268 -26.62 -0.19 -38.97
CA ASP A 268 -26.44 -0.01 -37.53
C ASP A 268 -26.42 -1.37 -36.80
N ARG A 269 -26.07 -1.34 -35.51
CA ARG A 269 -26.09 -2.52 -34.64
C ARG A 269 -26.78 -2.17 -33.32
N ASP A 270 -27.88 -2.85 -33.04
CA ASP A 270 -28.57 -2.81 -31.75
C ASP A 270 -28.26 -4.10 -30.96
N GLY A 271 -27.23 -4.05 -30.12
CA GLY A 271 -26.81 -5.17 -29.26
C GLY A 271 -26.36 -6.41 -30.03
N LEU A 272 -27.23 -7.41 -30.15
CA LEU A 272 -27.01 -8.69 -30.88
C LEU A 272 -27.78 -8.75 -32.20
N THR A 273 -28.45 -7.66 -32.59
CA THR A 273 -29.22 -7.57 -33.84
C THR A 273 -28.59 -6.50 -34.75
N LEU A 274 -28.39 -6.84 -36.01
CA LEU A 274 -27.86 -5.94 -37.03
C LEU A 274 -29.03 -5.28 -37.77
N VAL A 275 -29.04 -3.96 -37.83
CA VAL A 275 -30.02 -3.20 -38.60
C VAL A 275 -29.51 -3.14 -40.04
N VAL A 276 -30.33 -3.59 -40.98
CA VAL A 276 -29.93 -3.74 -42.38
C VAL A 276 -30.89 -3.03 -43.33
N GLU A 277 -30.33 -2.46 -44.40
CA GLU A 277 -31.09 -1.85 -45.50
C GLU A 277 -30.79 -2.56 -46.82
N PRO A 278 -31.73 -2.55 -47.79
CA PRO A 278 -31.51 -3.17 -49.09
C PRO A 278 -30.29 -2.55 -49.80
N PHE A 279 -29.37 -3.40 -50.27
CA PHE A 279 -28.27 -2.94 -51.12
C PHE A 279 -28.74 -2.98 -52.57
N ALA A 280 -29.21 -1.85 -53.09
CA ALA A 280 -29.51 -1.73 -54.52
C ALA A 280 -28.19 -1.83 -55.30
N SER A 281 -27.99 -2.93 -56.03
CA SER A 281 -26.97 -2.96 -57.07
C SER A 281 -27.37 -1.93 -58.12
N SER A 282 -26.64 -0.82 -58.20
CA SER A 282 -26.74 0.09 -59.32
C SER A 282 -26.28 -0.67 -60.57
N GLY A 283 -27.24 -1.23 -61.31
CA GLY A 283 -27.00 -1.88 -62.59
C GLY A 283 -26.30 -0.90 -63.52
N THR A 284 -25.07 -1.20 -63.88
CA THR A 284 -24.45 -0.62 -65.07
C THR A 284 -24.99 -1.41 -66.25
N THR A 285 -25.85 -0.74 -67.02
CA THR A 285 -26.29 -1.18 -68.35
C THR A 285 -25.09 -1.17 -69.31
#